data_AF-A0A1Y3DJK1-F1
#
_entry.id   AF-A0A1Y3DJK1-F1
#
_cell.length_a   1.000
_cell.length_b   1.000
_cell.length_c   1.000
_cell.angle_alpha   90.00
_cell.angle_beta   90.00
_cell.angle_gamma   90.00
#
_symmetry.space_group_name_H-M   'P 1'
#
loop_
_entity.id
_entity.type
_entity.pdbx_description
1 polymer ?
#
loop_
_entity_poly.entity_id
_entity_poly.type
_entity_poly.pdbx_seq_one_letter_code
_entity_poly.pdbx_strand_id
1 'polypeptide(L)'
;MSNVSNALIWELTKKNNCFLKKNKSGRKGIFLCDSYNIKCKNTPSSSGLVKQNGVNLRLHKGKVVMCVKSTDQNTTTNKIYRTKNKGTAMKLIDEHTNLVSSKSKKQLIKKYKRMSKMYNCNKGNK
;
A
#
# COMPACT_ATOMS: atom_id res chain seq x y z
N MET A 1 14.12 -25.61 -5.70
CA MET A 1 13.88 -24.75 -4.53
C MET A 1 14.10 -23.29 -4.94
N SER A 2 13.20 -22.37 -4.59
CA SER A 2 13.44 -20.94 -4.81
C SER A 2 14.45 -20.40 -3.80
N ASN A 3 15.50 -19.72 -4.28
CA ASN A 3 16.56 -19.13 -3.46
C ASN A 3 16.12 -17.90 -2.64
N VAL A 4 14.91 -17.37 -2.88
CA VAL A 4 14.38 -16.19 -2.20
C VAL A 4 13.18 -16.57 -1.33
N SER A 5 13.24 -16.22 -0.04
CA SER A 5 12.13 -16.37 0.91
C SER A 5 11.71 -15.03 1.50
N ASN A 6 10.45 -14.89 1.90
CA ASN A 6 9.93 -13.65 2.52
C ASN A 6 10.69 -13.28 3.81
N ALA A 7 11.11 -14.29 4.59
CA ALA A 7 11.93 -14.10 5.78
C ALA A 7 13.30 -13.52 5.42
N LEU A 8 13.95 -14.06 4.38
CA LEU A 8 15.23 -13.56 3.88
C LEU A 8 15.12 -12.12 3.36
N ILE A 9 14.07 -11.81 2.59
CA ILE A 9 13.80 -10.44 2.12
C ILE A 9 13.66 -9.48 3.31
N TRP A 10 12.97 -9.88 4.37
CA TRP A 10 12.83 -9.06 5.56
C TRP A 10 14.18 -8.85 6.28
N GLU A 11 14.98 -9.89 6.44
CA GLU A 11 16.30 -9.79 7.06
C GLU A 11 17.23 -8.83 6.32
N LEU A 12 17.21 -8.85 4.98
CA LEU A 12 17.96 -7.92 4.14
C LEU A 12 17.46 -6.48 4.26
N THR A 13 16.13 -6.28 4.31
CA THR A 13 15.52 -4.94 4.16
C THR A 13 15.09 -4.27 5.46
N LYS A 14 15.08 -4.96 6.61
CA LYS A 14 14.57 -4.41 7.88
C LYS A 14 15.32 -3.17 8.37
N LYS A 15 16.62 -3.06 8.03
CA LYS A 15 17.50 -1.94 8.38
C LYS A 15 17.94 -1.11 7.16
N ASN A 16 18.15 -1.76 6.02
CA ASN A 16 18.72 -1.17 4.80
C ASN A 16 17.67 -1.12 3.68
N ASN A 17 16.87 -0.06 3.66
CA ASN A 17 15.79 0.09 2.68
C ASN A 17 15.56 1.57 2.35
N CYS A 18 15.46 1.90 1.07
CA CYS A 18 15.26 3.27 0.58
C CYS A 18 13.90 3.89 0.97
N PHE A 19 12.90 3.05 1.25
CA PHE A 19 11.59 3.47 1.73
C PHE A 19 11.57 3.68 3.26
N LEU A 20 12.63 3.32 3.98
CA LEU A 20 12.72 3.47 5.41
C LEU A 20 12.96 4.95 5.78
N LYS A 21 12.07 5.52 6.58
CA LYS A 21 12.18 6.88 7.11
C LYS A 21 12.19 6.82 8.64
N LYS A 22 13.33 7.15 9.23
CA LYS A 22 13.52 7.27 10.67
C LYS A 22 13.47 8.75 11.05
N ASN A 23 12.79 9.08 12.14
CA ASN A 23 12.81 10.44 12.65
C ASN A 23 14.21 10.78 13.19
N LYS A 24 14.86 11.82 12.65
CA LYS A 24 16.21 12.25 13.07
C LYS A 24 16.22 12.89 14.46
N SER A 25 15.10 13.48 14.90
CA SER A 25 14.97 14.18 16.18
C SER A 25 14.91 13.26 17.42
N GLY A 26 15.26 11.97 17.28
CA GLY A 26 15.24 11.00 18.38
C GLY A 26 13.84 10.55 18.83
N ARG A 27 12.76 11.22 18.38
CA ARG A 27 11.39 10.79 18.71
C ARG A 27 11.08 9.43 18.08
N LYS A 28 10.39 8.58 18.84
CA LYS A 28 9.97 7.22 18.43
C LYS A 28 9.14 7.29 17.14
N GLY A 29 9.69 6.80 16.03
CA GLY A 29 8.99 6.79 14.75
C GLY A 29 9.86 6.21 13.62
N ILE A 30 9.60 4.96 13.26
CA ILE A 30 10.21 4.31 12.09
C ILE A 30 9.07 3.99 11.12
N PHE A 31 9.09 4.66 9.97
CA PHE A 31 8.09 4.51 8.93
C PHE A 31 8.68 3.78 7.73
N LEU A 32 7.86 2.93 7.11
CA LEU A 32 8.19 2.28 5.85
C LEU A 32 7.22 2.78 4.79
N CYS A 33 7.72 3.61 3.86
CA CYS A 33 6.93 4.33 2.87
C CYS A 33 6.81 3.59 1.53
N ASP A 34 6.82 2.25 1.56
CA ASP A 34 6.70 1.45 0.35
C ASP A 34 5.30 1.54 -0.29
N SER A 35 5.21 1.17 -1.56
CA SER A 35 3.98 1.34 -2.36
C SER A 35 2.79 0.53 -1.87
N TYR A 36 3.01 -0.62 -1.21
CA TYR A 36 1.94 -1.58 -0.88
C TYR A 36 1.68 -1.69 0.63
N ASN A 37 2.36 -0.89 1.45
CA ASN A 37 2.15 -0.80 2.88
C ASN A 37 1.03 0.20 3.22
N ILE A 38 -0.11 -0.34 3.68
CA ILE A 38 -1.29 0.47 4.05
C ILE A 38 -1.00 1.32 5.30
N LYS A 39 -0.23 0.77 6.25
CA LYS A 39 -0.05 1.33 7.61
C LYS A 39 1.23 2.17 7.77
N CYS A 40 2.11 2.14 6.78
CA CYS A 40 3.46 2.71 6.82
C CYS A 40 4.32 2.23 8.01
N LYS A 41 4.07 1.01 8.53
CA LYS A 41 4.84 0.43 9.65
C LYS A 41 6.00 -0.39 9.11
N ASN A 42 7.17 -0.28 9.74
CA ASN A 42 8.33 -1.13 9.47
C ASN A 42 8.19 -2.49 10.17
N THR A 43 7.31 -3.36 9.63
CA THR A 43 7.14 -4.74 10.10
C THR A 43 7.03 -5.68 8.90
N PRO A 44 7.44 -6.95 9.01
CA PRO A 44 7.36 -7.89 7.88
C PRO A 44 5.91 -8.07 7.40
N SER A 45 4.95 -8.10 8.33
CA SER A 45 3.52 -8.24 8.06
C SER A 45 2.86 -7.02 7.38
N SER A 46 3.54 -5.86 7.39
CA SER A 46 3.06 -4.62 6.76
C SER A 46 3.79 -4.28 5.47
N SER A 47 5.05 -4.71 5.33
CA SER A 47 5.91 -4.39 4.19
C SER A 47 5.38 -4.94 2.87
N GLY A 48 5.26 -4.06 1.87
CA GLY A 48 4.87 -4.43 0.51
C GLY A 48 5.92 -5.26 -0.23
N LEU A 49 7.19 -5.19 0.21
CA LEU A 49 8.28 -5.97 -0.37
C LEU A 49 8.22 -7.43 0.09
N VAL A 50 7.85 -7.65 1.35
CA VAL A 50 7.83 -8.98 1.99
C VAL A 50 6.57 -9.77 1.66
N LYS A 51 5.42 -9.09 1.54
CA LYS A 51 4.15 -9.77 1.26
C LYS A 51 4.06 -10.19 -0.20
N GLN A 52 3.55 -11.39 -0.45
CA GLN A 52 3.24 -11.87 -1.80
C GLN A 52 2.19 -10.97 -2.46
N ASN A 53 1.03 -10.84 -1.80
CA ASN A 53 -0.05 -9.96 -2.24
C ASN A 53 -0.11 -8.69 -1.39
N GLY A 54 -0.41 -7.56 -2.04
CA GLY A 54 -0.46 -6.26 -1.39
C GLY A 54 -1.39 -5.31 -2.11
N VAL A 55 -2.18 -4.57 -1.34
CA VAL A 55 -3.06 -3.52 -1.88
C VAL A 55 -2.86 -2.25 -1.10
N ASN A 56 -2.87 -1.12 -1.77
CA ASN A 56 -2.73 0.18 -1.13
C ASN A 56 -3.37 1.28 -1.95
N LEU A 57 -3.70 2.39 -1.27
CA LEU A 57 -4.08 3.63 -1.92
C LEU A 57 -2.93 4.62 -1.83
N ARG A 58 -2.60 5.23 -2.96
CA ARG A 58 -1.57 6.26 -3.07
C ARG A 58 -2.11 7.46 -3.82
N LEU A 59 -1.42 8.58 -3.64
CA LEU A 59 -1.63 9.74 -4.49
C LEU A 59 -0.66 9.63 -5.66
N HIS A 60 -1.17 9.82 -6.86
CA HIS A 60 -0.36 9.88 -8.06
C HIS A 60 -0.89 11.04 -8.92
N LYS A 61 -0.03 12.03 -9.20
CA LYS A 61 -0.37 13.23 -9.98
C LYS A 61 -1.67 13.90 -9.52
N GLY A 62 -1.79 14.13 -8.20
CA GLY A 62 -2.95 14.79 -7.58
C GLY A 62 -4.23 13.94 -7.48
N LYS A 63 -4.23 12.69 -7.99
CA LYS A 63 -5.40 11.79 -7.93
C LYS A 63 -5.10 10.58 -7.06
N VAL A 64 -6.15 10.07 -6.40
CA VAL A 64 -6.05 8.80 -5.67
C VAL A 64 -5.98 7.66 -6.68
N VAL A 65 -5.08 6.71 -6.45
CA VAL A 65 -4.91 5.49 -7.24
C VAL A 65 -4.79 4.29 -6.31
N MET A 66 -5.32 3.16 -6.77
CA MET A 66 -5.20 1.86 -6.12
C MET A 66 -4.00 1.13 -6.71
N CYS A 67 -3.03 0.79 -5.87
CA CYS A 67 -1.89 -0.05 -6.22
C CYS A 67 -2.19 -1.48 -5.78
N VAL A 68 -2.07 -2.42 -6.69
CA VAL A 68 -2.29 -3.85 -6.44
C VAL A 68 -1.03 -4.61 -6.84
N LYS A 69 -0.53 -5.41 -5.91
CA LYS A 69 0.51 -6.41 -6.11
C LYS A 69 -0.15 -7.76 -5.94
N SER A 70 -0.04 -8.63 -6.93
CA SER A 70 -0.44 -10.03 -6.83
C SER A 70 0.68 -10.91 -7.35
N THR A 71 0.88 -12.04 -6.68
CA THR A 71 1.78 -13.08 -7.15
C THR A 71 0.97 -14.31 -7.52
N ASP A 72 1.14 -14.77 -8.76
CA ASP A 72 0.55 -16.00 -9.28
C ASP A 72 1.63 -16.81 -10.01
N GLN A 73 1.71 -18.11 -9.77
CA GLN A 73 2.69 -19.03 -10.38
C GLN A 73 4.12 -18.45 -10.49
N ASN A 74 4.65 -17.91 -9.39
CA ASN A 74 5.97 -17.25 -9.28
C ASN A 74 6.15 -15.95 -10.10
N THR A 75 5.10 -15.45 -10.74
CA THR A 75 5.11 -14.16 -11.45
C THR A 75 4.44 -13.10 -10.57
N THR A 76 5.18 -12.05 -10.23
CA THR A 76 4.62 -10.89 -9.52
C THR A 76 4.13 -9.85 -10.52
N THR A 77 2.85 -9.53 -10.47
CA THR A 77 2.25 -8.43 -11.24
C THR A 77 1.96 -7.23 -10.35
N ASN A 78 2.26 -6.04 -10.87
CA ASN A 78 2.04 -4.78 -10.21
C ASN A 78 1.12 -3.92 -11.07
N LYS A 79 -0.11 -3.68 -10.63
CA LYS A 79 -1.11 -2.90 -11.35
C LYS A 79 -1.46 -1.63 -10.58
N ILE A 80 -1.75 -0.56 -11.33
CA ILE A 80 -2.19 0.72 -10.79
C ILE A 80 -3.53 1.08 -11.43
N TYR A 81 -4.57 1.24 -10.63
CA TYR A 81 -5.91 1.58 -11.07
C TYR A 81 -6.27 2.99 -10.63
N ARG A 82 -6.86 3.78 -11.53
CA ARG A 82 -7.33 5.13 -11.21
C ARG A 82 -8.65 5.08 -10.46
N THR A 83 -8.72 5.69 -9.29
CA THR A 83 -9.99 5.86 -8.58
C THR A 83 -10.64 7.16 -9.05
N LYS A 84 -11.39 7.11 -10.16
CA LYS A 84 -12.02 8.31 -10.77
C LYS A 84 -12.94 9.05 -9.81
N ASN A 85 -13.71 8.31 -9.02
CA ASN A 85 -14.63 8.82 -8.02
C ASN A 85 -14.75 7.83 -6.85
N LYS A 86 -15.55 8.19 -5.83
CA LYS A 86 -15.79 7.34 -4.65
C LYS A 86 -16.38 5.97 -5.04
N GLY A 87 -17.31 5.91 -5.99
CA GLY A 87 -17.91 4.65 -6.43
C GLY A 87 -16.88 3.70 -7.03
N THR A 88 -16.05 4.18 -7.96
CA THR A 88 -14.95 3.42 -8.55
C THR A 88 -13.94 2.98 -7.49
N ALA A 89 -13.62 3.85 -6.52
CA ALA A 89 -12.72 3.50 -5.43
C ALA A 89 -13.25 2.34 -4.58
N MET A 90 -14.53 2.35 -4.22
CA MET A 90 -15.14 1.28 -3.43
C MET A 90 -15.19 -0.03 -4.21
N LYS A 91 -15.57 0.00 -5.49
CA LYS A 91 -15.54 -1.19 -6.36
C LYS A 91 -14.15 -1.82 -6.45
N LEU A 92 -13.11 -1.01 -6.68
CA LEU A 92 -11.72 -1.50 -6.73
C LEU A 92 -11.24 -2.05 -5.39
N ILE A 93 -11.65 -1.44 -4.27
CA ILE A 93 -11.38 -1.98 -2.94
C ILE A 93 -12.07 -3.32 -2.77
N ASP A 94 -13.35 -3.45 -3.12
CA ASP A 94 -14.09 -4.69 -3.00
C ASP A 94 -13.49 -5.82 -3.83
N GLU A 95 -13.10 -5.51 -5.07
CA GLU A 95 -12.51 -6.47 -6.02
C GLU A 95 -11.15 -7.02 -5.55
N HIS A 96 -10.22 -6.14 -5.16
CA HIS A 96 -8.84 -6.56 -4.89
C HIS A 96 -8.54 -6.83 -3.42
N THR A 97 -9.45 -6.53 -2.49
CA THR A 97 -9.21 -6.84 -1.07
C THR A 97 -9.29 -8.33 -0.78
N ASN A 98 -9.90 -9.14 -1.66
CA ASN A 98 -9.90 -10.60 -1.55
C ASN A 98 -8.48 -11.20 -1.56
N LEU A 99 -7.51 -10.46 -2.12
CA LEU A 99 -6.10 -10.85 -2.13
C LEU A 99 -5.39 -10.65 -0.77
N VAL A 100 -6.04 -9.99 0.19
CA VAL A 100 -5.49 -9.66 1.51
C VAL A 100 -6.52 -9.87 2.63
N SER A 101 -6.15 -9.60 3.88
CA SER A 101 -7.06 -9.79 5.01
C SER A 101 -8.26 -8.82 5.02
N SER A 102 -9.40 -9.28 5.51
CA SER A 102 -10.63 -8.48 5.70
C SER A 102 -10.41 -7.18 6.49
N LYS A 103 -9.47 -7.18 7.45
CA LYS A 103 -9.05 -5.99 8.21
C LYS A 103 -8.44 -4.90 7.32
N SER A 104 -7.86 -5.28 6.18
CA SER A 104 -7.28 -4.35 5.20
C SER A 104 -8.37 -3.54 4.50
N LYS A 105 -9.55 -4.12 4.24
CA LYS A 105 -10.71 -3.42 3.63
C LYS A 105 -11.08 -2.17 4.41
N LYS A 106 -11.30 -2.33 5.72
CA LYS A 106 -11.64 -1.23 6.64
C LYS A 106 -10.55 -0.16 6.65
N GLN A 107 -9.28 -0.55 6.59
CA GLN A 107 -8.14 0.38 6.56
C GLN A 107 -8.05 1.15 5.24
N LEU A 108 -8.28 0.49 4.10
CA LEU A 108 -8.30 1.14 2.79
C LEU A 108 -9.43 2.16 2.68
N ILE A 109 -10.64 1.81 3.14
CA ILE A 109 -11.77 2.76 3.16
C ILE A 109 -11.43 3.98 4.02
N LYS A 110 -10.86 3.77 5.22
CA LYS A 110 -10.42 4.88 6.09
C LYS A 110 -9.33 5.72 5.41
N LYS A 111 -8.37 5.09 4.74
CA LYS A 111 -7.29 5.75 4.01
C LYS A 111 -7.82 6.57 2.84
N TYR A 112 -8.74 6.01 2.04
CA TYR A 112 -9.41 6.71 0.94
C TYR A 112 -10.09 7.99 1.43
N LYS A 113 -10.94 7.90 2.47
CA LYS A 113 -11.65 9.06 3.03
C LYS A 113 -10.69 10.18 3.47
N ARG A 114 -9.56 9.81 4.09
CA ARG A 114 -8.53 10.77 4.50
C ARG A 114 -7.86 11.43 3.30
N MET A 115 -7.50 10.65 2.29
CA MET A 115 -6.84 11.16 1.08
C MET A 115 -7.78 12.05 0.25
N SER A 116 -9.03 11.63 0.06
CA SER A 116 -10.03 12.42 -0.69
C SER A 116 -10.32 13.76 -0.02
N LYS A 117 -10.33 13.81 1.32
CA LYS A 117 -10.47 15.06 2.08
C LYS A 117 -9.25 15.97 1.92
N MET A 118 -8.04 15.41 2.01
CA MET A 118 -6.80 16.18 1.97
C MET A 118 -6.53 16.82 0.60
N TYR A 119 -6.94 16.16 -0.47
CA TYR A 119 -6.65 16.61 -1.84
C TYR A 119 -7.88 17.15 -2.59
N ASN A 120 -8.98 17.46 -1.88
CA ASN A 120 -10.22 17.97 -2.47
C ASN A 120 -10.67 17.21 -3.72
N CYS A 121 -10.53 15.87 -3.75
CA CYS A 121 -10.93 15.05 -4.90
C CYS A 121 -12.44 15.14 -5.25
N ASN A 122 -13.23 15.83 -4.42
CA ASN A 122 -14.65 16.13 -4.61
C ASN A 122 -14.92 17.54 -5.17
N LYS A 123 -13.90 18.39 -5.38
CA LYS A 123 -14.04 19.71 -6.01
C LYS A 123 -13.57 19.64 -7.47
N GLY A 124 -14.48 19.20 -8.33
CA GLY A 124 -14.43 19.34 -9.79
C GLY A 124 -15.79 18.89 -10.30
N ASN A 125 -16.65 19.70 -10.90
CA ASN A 125 -16.51 21.03 -11.52
C ASN A 125 -17.66 21.93 -11.00
N LYS A 126 -17.38 23.22 -10.78
CA LYS A 126 -18.37 24.29 -11.01
C LYS A 126 -17.99 24.94 -12.32
#